data_AF-A0A813G2F1-F1
#
_entry.id   AF-A0A813G2F1-F1
#
_cell.length_a   1.000
_cell.length_b   1.000
_cell.length_c   1.000
_cell.angle_alpha   90.00
_cell.angle_beta   90.00
_cell.angle_gamma   90.00
#
_symmetry.space_group_name_H-M   'P 1'
#
loop_
_entity.id
_entity.type
_entity.pdbx_description
1 polymer ?
#
loop_
_entity_poly.entity_id
_entity_poly.type
_entity_poly.pdbx_seq_one_letter_code
_entity_poly.pdbx_strand_id
1 'polypeptide(L)'
;GGKETLQCPSSVLSVAFDPRGNDVCAAACLSGQVLFWNVANAQNIGSIDGLRDIQSGRQWGDMFSATHMKGIKAGVGLKRKNASEGVNLNQHFNAIAYARSGELLLCSSQNSPFVSLYDTSSFSLAARVTLTTNRSMSGVQVLLNSSKMTEAGVSWQQHDLSDDEADDQEAARRKQQIRQTEALPGVSVGEGKDAYTEKELRVWDVAFSADSQQFAVATTHGVFVYA
;
A
#
# COMPACT_ATOMS: atom_id res chain seq x y z
N GLY A 1 24.08 -16.03 26.98
CA GLY A 1 22.97 -15.08 26.79
C GLY A 1 21.78 -15.86 26.31
N GLY A 2 20.70 -15.87 27.10
CA GLY A 2 19.44 -16.50 26.66
C GLY A 2 18.83 -15.69 25.53
N LYS A 3 18.25 -16.36 24.53
CA LYS A 3 17.44 -15.69 23.51
C LYS A 3 16.08 -15.36 24.12
N GLU A 4 15.83 -14.08 24.31
CA GLU A 4 14.53 -13.55 24.73
C GLU A 4 13.72 -13.26 23.45
N THR A 5 12.50 -13.77 23.36
CA THR A 5 11.67 -13.61 22.15
C THR A 5 10.50 -12.69 22.43
N LEU A 6 10.39 -11.59 21.69
CA LEU A 6 9.25 -10.68 21.75
C LEU A 6 8.08 -11.30 20.97
N GLN A 7 6.99 -11.60 21.67
CA GLN A 7 5.82 -12.24 21.07
C GLN A 7 4.94 -11.20 20.38
N CYS A 8 4.73 -11.36 19.07
CA CYS A 8 3.82 -10.54 18.28
C CYS A 8 2.53 -11.32 17.96
N PRO A 9 1.38 -10.64 17.83
CA PRO A 9 0.10 -11.30 17.58
C PRO A 9 -0.01 -11.91 16.17
N SER A 10 0.78 -11.41 15.22
CA SER A 10 0.86 -11.92 13.85
C SER A 10 2.28 -11.78 13.32
N SER A 11 2.53 -12.27 12.10
CA SER A 11 3.83 -12.16 11.44
C SER A 11 4.28 -10.71 11.31
N VAL A 12 5.54 -10.46 11.67
CA VAL A 12 6.19 -9.16 11.54
C VAL A 12 6.71 -9.00 10.12
N LEU A 13 6.40 -7.87 9.49
CA LEU A 13 6.75 -7.57 8.10
C LEU A 13 7.96 -6.63 8.01
N SER A 14 7.97 -5.59 8.85
CA SER A 14 9.06 -4.61 8.91
C SER A 14 9.30 -4.18 10.34
N VAL A 15 10.55 -3.86 10.64
CA VAL A 15 11.00 -3.37 11.95
C VAL A 15 11.86 -2.14 11.73
N ALA A 16 11.67 -1.13 12.57
CA ALA A 16 12.51 0.06 12.60
C ALA A 16 12.91 0.37 14.04
N PHE A 17 14.16 0.79 14.25
CA PHE A 17 14.65 1.20 15.57
C PHE A 17 14.59 2.72 15.69
N ASP A 18 14.24 3.20 16.89
CA ASP A 18 14.30 4.63 17.21
C ASP A 18 15.77 5.08 17.16
N PRO A 19 16.11 6.04 16.28
CA PRO A 19 17.48 6.45 16.10
C PRO A 19 17.98 7.34 17.26
N ARG A 20 17.14 7.68 18.25
CA ARG A 20 17.55 8.34 19.51
C ARG A 20 18.41 7.46 20.41
N GLY A 21 18.40 6.13 20.22
CA GLY A 21 19.13 5.19 21.06
C GLY A 21 18.41 4.84 22.37
N ASN A 22 17.09 5.01 22.42
CA ASN A 22 16.26 4.70 23.59
C ASN A 22 15.86 3.20 23.67
N ASP A 23 16.51 2.33 22.89
CA ASP A 23 16.17 0.91 22.73
C ASP A 23 14.69 0.65 22.38
N VAL A 24 14.02 1.62 21.76
CA VAL A 24 12.66 1.46 21.25
C VAL A 24 12.70 0.94 19.82
N CYS A 25 11.90 -0.08 19.52
CA CYS A 25 11.69 -0.53 18.15
C CYS A 25 10.19 -0.56 17.82
N ALA A 26 9.86 -0.15 16.60
CA ALA A 26 8.54 -0.32 16.02
C ALA A 26 8.55 -1.58 15.15
N ALA A 27 7.54 -2.42 15.30
CA ALA A 27 7.32 -3.63 14.51
C ALA A 27 5.95 -3.56 13.82
N ALA A 28 5.95 -3.53 12.49
CA ALA A 28 4.75 -3.61 11.69
C ALA A 28 4.31 -5.07 11.54
N CYS A 29 3.06 -5.34 11.92
CA CYS A 29 2.49 -6.68 11.90
C CYS A 29 1.52 -6.86 10.73
N LEU A 30 1.35 -8.10 10.26
CA LEU A 30 0.42 -8.47 9.20
C LEU A 30 -1.06 -8.17 9.57
N SER A 31 -1.36 -8.06 10.86
CA SER A 31 -2.67 -7.61 11.38
C SER A 31 -2.98 -6.13 11.09
N GLY A 32 -2.05 -5.36 10.51
CA GLY A 32 -2.21 -3.92 10.25
C GLY A 32 -1.97 -3.03 11.46
N GLN A 33 -1.46 -3.60 12.55
CA GLN A 33 -1.02 -2.87 13.73
C GLN A 33 0.49 -2.64 13.71
N VAL A 34 0.94 -1.53 14.28
CA VAL A 34 2.34 -1.26 14.58
C VAL A 34 2.53 -1.33 16.09
N LEU A 35 3.42 -2.20 16.55
CA LEU A 35 3.72 -2.38 17.96
C LEU A 35 5.05 -1.72 18.31
N PHE A 36 5.09 -0.98 19.41
CA PHE A 36 6.30 -0.35 19.92
C PHE A 36 6.82 -1.18 21.10
N TRP A 37 8.07 -1.59 21.01
CA TRP A 37 8.72 -2.43 22.02
C TRP A 37 9.92 -1.71 22.59
N ASN A 38 10.07 -1.79 23.91
CA ASN A 38 11.32 -1.52 24.58
C ASN A 38 12.15 -2.80 24.58
N VAL A 39 13.26 -2.79 23.86
CA VAL A 39 14.13 -3.95 23.67
C VAL A 39 14.92 -4.27 24.95
N ALA A 40 15.30 -3.25 25.73
CA ALA A 40 16.03 -3.45 26.99
C ALA A 40 15.19 -4.16 28.06
N ASN A 41 13.89 -3.87 28.12
CA ASN A 41 12.98 -4.44 29.12
C ASN A 41 12.10 -5.57 28.57
N ALA A 42 12.20 -5.87 27.26
CA ALA A 42 11.32 -6.81 26.54
C ALA A 42 9.81 -6.54 26.73
N GLN A 43 9.42 -5.26 26.80
CA GLN A 43 8.05 -4.83 27.08
C GLN A 43 7.44 -4.06 25.91
N ASN A 44 6.15 -4.29 25.66
CA ASN A 44 5.38 -3.50 24.72
C ASN A 44 5.00 -2.16 25.38
N ILE A 45 5.40 -1.05 24.75
CA ILE A 45 5.16 0.32 25.20
C ILE A 45 3.77 0.79 24.73
N GLY A 46 3.39 0.42 23.51
CA GLY A 46 2.18 0.91 22.87
C GLY A 46 1.93 0.26 21.51
N SER A 47 0.75 0.52 20.97
CA SER A 47 0.32 0.00 19.67
C SER A 47 -0.48 1.03 18.90
N ILE A 48 -0.27 1.10 17.59
CA ILE A 48 -1.07 1.87 16.65
C ILE A 48 -1.89 0.90 15.81
N ASP A 49 -3.20 1.13 15.72
CA ASP A 49 -4.09 0.40 14.80
C ASP A 49 -4.25 1.18 13.50
N GLY A 50 -3.54 0.75 12.45
CA GLY A 50 -3.50 1.45 11.18
C GLY A 50 -4.51 0.96 10.14
N LEU A 51 -5.31 -0.07 10.43
CA LEU A 51 -6.23 -0.64 9.45
C LEU A 51 -7.25 0.37 8.89
N ARG A 52 -7.60 1.40 9.67
CA ARG A 52 -8.51 2.47 9.24
C ARG A 52 -7.82 3.57 8.44
N ASP A 53 -6.54 3.76 8.70
CA ASP A 53 -5.73 4.81 8.07
C ASP A 53 -5.19 4.35 6.71
N ILE A 54 -4.96 3.04 6.58
CA ILE A 54 -4.67 2.39 5.31
C ILE A 54 -5.94 2.39 4.46
N GLN A 55 -5.91 3.12 3.35
CA GLN A 55 -7.01 3.13 2.39
C GLN A 55 -6.50 2.54 1.08
N SER A 56 -6.46 1.21 0.99
CA SER A 56 -6.14 0.50 -0.26
C SER A 56 -7.18 0.79 -1.34
N GLY A 57 -6.73 1.04 -2.56
CA GLY A 57 -7.63 1.04 -3.70
C GLY A 57 -7.99 -0.38 -4.16
N ARG A 58 -9.02 -0.46 -5.01
CA ARG A 58 -9.45 -1.69 -5.68
C ARG A 58 -8.60 -1.90 -6.91
N GLN A 59 -8.02 -3.10 -7.06
CA GLN A 59 -7.37 -3.46 -8.30
C GLN A 59 -8.45 -3.76 -9.36
N TRP A 60 -8.19 -3.48 -10.64
CA TRP A 60 -9.16 -3.78 -11.70
C TRP A 60 -9.50 -5.26 -11.77
N GLY A 61 -8.56 -6.16 -11.44
CA GLY A 61 -8.72 -7.61 -11.34
C GLY A 61 -9.54 -8.10 -10.14
N ASP A 62 -9.73 -7.27 -9.11
CA ASP A 62 -10.37 -7.72 -7.88
C ASP A 62 -11.87 -7.94 -8.07
N MET A 63 -12.35 -9.16 -7.79
CA MET A 63 -13.78 -9.47 -7.76
C MET A 63 -14.47 -9.02 -6.46
N PHE A 64 -13.70 -8.61 -5.45
CA PHE A 64 -14.19 -8.09 -4.19
C PHE A 64 -14.07 -6.56 -4.13
N SER A 65 -14.82 -5.94 -3.23
CA SER A 65 -14.71 -4.51 -2.99
C SER A 65 -13.44 -4.20 -2.20
N ALA A 66 -12.82 -3.05 -2.47
CA ALA A 66 -11.65 -2.58 -1.72
C ALA A 66 -11.93 -2.19 -0.28
N THR A 67 -13.18 -2.28 0.19
CA THR A 67 -13.54 -2.20 1.61
C THR A 67 -14.46 -3.36 1.93
N HIS A 68 -14.39 -3.90 3.14
CA HIS A 68 -15.35 -4.90 3.61
C HIS A 68 -16.72 -4.24 3.82
N MET A 69 -17.42 -3.94 2.72
CA MET A 69 -18.78 -3.43 2.69
C MET A 69 -19.74 -4.61 2.70
N LYS A 70 -19.79 -5.33 3.83
CA LYS A 70 -20.87 -6.30 4.06
C LYS A 70 -22.18 -5.50 4.18
N GLY A 71 -23.08 -5.62 3.20
CA GLY A 71 -24.45 -5.13 3.30
C GLY A 71 -24.82 -3.82 2.57
N ILE A 72 -23.94 -3.21 1.76
CA ILE A 72 -24.38 -2.11 0.89
C ILE A 72 -25.03 -2.69 -0.36
N LYS A 73 -26.37 -2.68 -0.37
CA LYS A 73 -27.15 -2.82 -1.61
C LYS A 73 -26.97 -1.55 -2.43
N ALA A 74 -26.76 -1.69 -3.74
CA ALA A 74 -26.78 -0.57 -4.67
C ALA A 74 -28.10 0.22 -4.49
N GLY A 75 -28.01 1.52 -4.22
CA GLY A 75 -29.16 2.42 -4.06
C GLY A 75 -29.64 2.69 -2.63
N VAL A 76 -29.11 2.02 -1.60
CA VAL A 76 -29.41 2.37 -0.21
C VAL A 76 -28.37 3.37 0.27
N GLY A 77 -28.80 4.63 0.48
CA GLY A 77 -27.94 5.71 0.94
C GLY A 77 -27.12 5.36 2.17
N LEU A 78 -26.01 6.07 2.34
CA LEU A 78 -24.97 5.89 3.36
C LEU A 78 -25.52 6.07 4.80
N LYS A 79 -26.35 5.15 5.29
CA LYS A 79 -26.78 5.14 6.69
C LYS A 79 -25.55 4.84 7.55
N ARG A 80 -25.37 5.65 8.60
CA ARG A 80 -24.23 5.64 9.52
C ARG A 80 -23.85 4.21 9.88
N LYS A 81 -22.67 3.82 9.41
CA LYS A 81 -22.06 2.51 9.65
C LYS A 81 -21.46 2.45 11.05
N ASN A 82 -21.41 1.26 11.62
CA ASN A 82 -20.66 1.00 12.85
C ASN A 82 -19.16 1.27 12.63
N ALA A 83 -18.41 1.61 13.69
CA ALA A 83 -16.99 1.98 13.57
C ALA A 83 -16.09 0.89 12.94
N SER A 84 -16.53 -0.38 12.93
CA SER A 84 -15.84 -1.54 12.33
C SER A 84 -16.32 -1.91 10.92
N GLU A 85 -17.37 -1.27 10.39
CA GLU A 85 -17.93 -1.57 9.07
C GLU A 85 -17.23 -0.76 7.96
N GLY A 86 -16.48 -1.45 7.10
CA GLY A 86 -15.76 -0.84 5.98
C GLY A 86 -14.23 -0.91 6.07
N VAL A 87 -13.68 -1.58 7.09
CA VAL A 87 -12.23 -1.81 7.23
C VAL A 87 -11.86 -3.13 6.54
N ASN A 88 -10.74 -3.15 5.80
CA ASN A 88 -10.22 -4.39 5.25
C ASN A 88 -9.21 -5.00 6.20
N LEU A 89 -9.51 -6.22 6.64
CA LEU A 89 -8.63 -6.97 7.54
C LEU A 89 -7.36 -7.47 6.84
N ASN A 90 -7.32 -7.47 5.51
CA ASN A 90 -6.20 -7.95 4.71
C ASN A 90 -5.16 -6.84 4.40
N GLN A 91 -5.28 -5.68 5.04
CA GLN A 91 -4.35 -4.57 4.87
C GLN A 91 -3.31 -4.56 5.98
N HIS A 92 -2.10 -4.15 5.63
CA HIS A 92 -0.99 -4.07 6.56
C HIS A 92 0.03 -3.04 6.08
N PHE A 93 0.87 -2.57 7.01
CA PHE A 93 2.05 -1.79 6.66
C PHE A 93 3.15 -2.74 6.22
N ASN A 94 3.72 -2.48 5.04
CA ASN A 94 4.81 -3.27 4.48
C ASN A 94 6.17 -2.71 4.92
N ALA A 95 6.31 -1.38 4.91
CA ALA A 95 7.54 -0.70 5.27
C ALA A 95 7.27 0.43 6.26
N ILE A 96 8.15 0.54 7.25
CA ILE A 96 8.12 1.58 8.29
C ILE A 96 9.51 2.21 8.42
N ALA A 97 9.56 3.51 8.64
CA ALA A 97 10.81 4.25 8.81
C ALA A 97 10.64 5.32 9.89
N TYR A 98 11.59 5.40 10.83
CA TYR A 98 11.65 6.48 11.80
C TYR A 98 12.28 7.72 11.19
N ALA A 99 11.76 8.89 11.55
CA ALA A 99 12.51 10.14 11.38
C ALA A 99 13.77 10.10 12.24
N ARG A 100 14.84 10.78 11.82
CA ARG A 100 16.06 10.93 12.64
C ARG A 100 15.74 11.61 13.96
N SER A 101 14.75 12.49 13.99
CA SER A 101 14.30 13.09 15.25
C SER A 101 13.71 12.07 16.20
N GLY A 102 13.21 10.90 15.77
CA GLY A 102 12.54 9.89 16.61
C GLY A 102 11.10 10.22 17.02
N GLU A 103 10.61 11.42 16.68
CA GLU A 103 9.24 11.84 16.97
C GLU A 103 8.23 11.25 15.98
N LEU A 104 8.63 11.09 14.73
CA LEU A 104 7.73 10.67 13.65
C LEU A 104 8.10 9.27 13.17
N LEU A 105 7.06 8.49 12.89
CA LEU A 105 7.14 7.19 12.25
C LEU A 105 6.33 7.24 10.96
N LEU A 106 7.00 6.98 9.85
CA LEU A 106 6.37 6.91 8.54
C LEU A 106 6.05 5.46 8.22
N CYS A 107 4.81 5.21 7.86
CA CYS A 107 4.27 3.89 7.60
C CYS A 107 3.64 3.87 6.21
N SER A 108 4.00 2.86 5.42
CA SER A 108 3.45 2.66 4.08
C SER A 108 2.87 1.26 3.94
N SER A 109 1.83 1.14 3.13
CA SER A 109 1.22 -0.13 2.76
C SER A 109 1.43 -0.36 1.27
N GLN A 110 1.64 -1.62 0.88
CA GLN A 110 1.98 -1.96 -0.50
C GLN A 110 0.90 -1.54 -1.50
N ASN A 111 -0.39 -1.71 -1.15
CA ASN A 111 -1.52 -1.49 -2.06
C ASN A 111 -2.27 -0.18 -1.79
N SER A 112 -1.68 0.73 -1.00
CA SER A 112 -2.28 2.01 -0.64
C SER A 112 -1.61 3.15 -1.41
N PRO A 113 -2.38 4.06 -2.04
CA PRO A 113 -1.86 5.32 -2.56
C PRO A 113 -1.58 6.35 -1.46
N PHE A 114 -1.79 6.01 -0.20
CA PHE A 114 -1.54 6.89 0.93
C PHE A 114 -0.38 6.37 1.78
N VAL A 115 0.42 7.32 2.27
CA VAL A 115 1.43 7.11 3.31
C VAL A 115 0.95 7.79 4.59
N SER A 116 1.08 7.07 5.70
CA SER A 116 0.65 7.53 7.02
C SER A 116 1.86 7.94 7.83
N LEU A 117 1.81 9.14 8.41
CA LEU A 117 2.81 9.67 9.31
C LEU A 117 2.22 9.67 10.72
N TYR A 118 2.82 8.90 11.61
CA TYR A 118 2.42 8.79 13.00
C TYR A 118 3.38 9.54 13.90
N ASP A 119 2.84 10.10 14.97
CA ASP A 119 3.63 10.59 16.08
C ASP A 119 3.88 9.43 17.07
N THR A 120 5.15 9.22 17.40
CA THR A 120 5.62 8.14 18.28
C THR A 120 5.29 8.44 19.75
N SER A 121 5.16 9.72 20.12
CA SER A 121 4.89 10.11 21.50
C SER A 121 3.40 9.93 21.87
N SER A 122 2.50 10.28 20.95
CA SER A 122 1.05 10.19 21.15
C SER A 122 0.39 8.96 20.52
N PHE A 123 1.13 8.18 19.72
CA PHE A 123 0.61 7.04 18.94
C PHE A 123 -0.60 7.40 18.06
N SER A 124 -0.62 8.62 17.54
CA SER A 124 -1.72 9.15 16.74
C SER A 124 -1.27 9.48 15.31
N LEU A 125 -2.21 9.45 14.36
CA LEU A 125 -1.95 9.83 12.98
C LEU A 125 -1.75 11.35 12.91
N ALA A 126 -0.51 11.77 12.64
CA ALA A 126 -0.17 13.18 12.50
C ALA A 126 -0.54 13.72 11.10
N ALA A 127 -0.20 12.96 10.05
CA ALA A 127 -0.50 13.36 8.68
C ALA A 127 -0.72 12.15 7.78
N ARG A 128 -1.49 12.37 6.71
CA ARG A 128 -1.68 11.38 5.63
C ARG A 128 -1.36 12.04 4.30
N VAL A 129 -0.38 11.51 3.58
CA VAL A 129 0.09 12.05 2.32
C VAL A 129 -0.40 11.18 1.18
N THR A 130 -0.95 11.81 0.14
CA THR A 130 -1.42 11.12 -1.07
C THR A 130 -0.27 11.03 -2.08
N LEU A 131 0.11 9.82 -2.46
CA LEU A 131 1.21 9.57 -3.40
C LEU A 131 0.83 9.92 -4.84
N THR A 132 -0.32 9.40 -5.28
CA THR A 132 -0.76 9.57 -6.66
C THR A 132 -2.28 9.67 -6.74
N THR A 133 -2.74 10.50 -7.66
CA THR A 133 -4.15 10.59 -8.09
C THR A 133 -4.34 10.05 -9.51
N ASN A 134 -3.29 9.48 -10.10
CA ASN A 134 -3.32 9.00 -11.47
C ASN A 134 -4.26 7.80 -11.62
N ARG A 135 -5.29 7.96 -12.45
CA ARG A 135 -6.33 6.94 -12.70
C ARG A 135 -5.97 5.97 -13.82
N SER A 136 -4.82 6.17 -14.47
CA SER A 136 -4.25 5.18 -15.40
C SER A 136 -3.67 3.97 -14.67
N MET A 137 -3.50 4.06 -13.34
CA MET A 137 -3.00 2.98 -12.51
C MET A 137 -4.14 2.22 -11.83
N SER A 138 -3.94 0.92 -11.66
CA SER A 138 -4.81 0.05 -10.88
C SER A 138 -4.48 0.21 -9.38
N GLY A 139 -5.48 0.14 -8.49
CA GLY A 139 -5.26 0.22 -7.04
C GLY A 139 -5.22 1.64 -6.44
N VAL A 140 -5.56 2.68 -7.22
CA VAL A 140 -5.62 4.07 -6.70
C VAL A 140 -7.00 4.43 -6.14
N GLN A 141 -8.07 3.91 -6.73
CA GLN A 141 -9.44 4.25 -6.33
C GLN A 141 -10.10 3.11 -5.55
N VAL A 142 -10.77 3.43 -4.44
CA VAL A 142 -11.56 2.46 -3.67
C VAL A 142 -12.80 2.00 -4.45
N LEU A 143 -13.43 2.92 -5.19
CA LEU A 143 -14.62 2.67 -5.99
C LEU A 143 -14.29 2.87 -7.47
N LEU A 144 -14.44 1.80 -8.25
CA LEU A 144 -14.29 1.84 -9.70
C LEU A 144 -15.61 2.23 -10.37
N ASN A 145 -15.52 2.86 -11.55
CA ASN A 145 -16.70 3.25 -12.32
C ASN A 145 -17.35 2.01 -12.95
N SER A 146 -18.62 1.75 -12.64
CA SER A 146 -19.38 0.61 -13.19
C SER A 146 -19.57 0.69 -14.70
N SER A 147 -19.55 1.88 -15.30
CA SER A 147 -19.61 2.05 -16.76
C SER A 147 -18.43 1.41 -17.50
N LYS A 148 -17.33 1.13 -16.79
CA LYS A 148 -16.12 0.51 -17.35
C LYS A 148 -16.14 -1.02 -17.26
N MET A 149 -17.17 -1.60 -16.67
CA MET A 149 -17.35 -3.06 -16.59
C MET A 149 -17.98 -3.56 -17.88
N THR A 150 -17.38 -4.59 -18.48
CA THR A 150 -17.91 -5.26 -19.67
C THR A 150 -18.87 -6.39 -19.27
N GLU A 151 -19.67 -6.86 -20.23
CA GLU A 151 -20.58 -8.01 -20.03
C GLU A 151 -19.82 -9.30 -19.66
N ALA A 152 -18.56 -9.43 -20.12
CA ALA A 152 -17.67 -10.52 -19.75
C ALA A 152 -17.16 -10.45 -18.29
N GLY A 153 -17.57 -9.44 -17.51
CA GLY A 153 -17.21 -9.29 -16.10
C GLY A 153 -15.80 -8.73 -15.84
N VAL A 154 -15.06 -8.42 -16.90
CA VAL A 154 -13.73 -7.79 -16.84
C VAL A 154 -13.83 -6.29 -17.04
N SER A 155 -13.02 -5.53 -16.31
CA SER A 155 -12.89 -4.08 -16.58
C SER A 155 -12.18 -3.91 -17.91
N TRP A 156 -12.68 -3.03 -18.78
CA TRP A 156 -12.01 -2.78 -20.08
C TRP A 156 -10.54 -2.36 -19.90
N GLN A 157 -10.21 -1.75 -18.75
CA GLN A 157 -8.87 -1.27 -18.42
C GLN A 157 -7.86 -2.40 -18.15
N GLN A 158 -8.32 -3.62 -17.86
CA GLN A 158 -7.44 -4.79 -17.79
C GLN A 158 -6.89 -5.15 -19.17
N HIS A 159 -7.64 -4.87 -20.23
CA HIS A 159 -7.19 -5.13 -21.56
C HIS A 159 -6.30 -3.97 -22.03
N ASP A 160 -5.15 -4.30 -22.60
CA ASP A 160 -4.25 -3.35 -23.24
C ASP A 160 -4.81 -2.95 -24.62
N LEU A 161 -6.02 -2.39 -24.63
CA LEU A 161 -6.74 -1.91 -25.82
C LEU A 161 -6.41 -0.45 -26.14
N SER A 162 -5.31 0.08 -25.60
CA SER A 162 -4.79 1.35 -26.11
C SER A 162 -4.40 1.11 -27.56
N ASP A 163 -5.27 1.54 -28.47
CA ASP A 163 -4.85 2.01 -29.80
C ASP A 163 -3.93 3.20 -29.50
N ASP A 164 -2.65 2.92 -29.32
CA ASP A 164 -1.65 3.96 -29.35
C ASP A 164 -1.76 4.57 -30.75
N GLU A 165 -2.22 5.82 -30.83
CA GLU A 165 -2.01 6.71 -31.97
C GLU A 165 -0.50 7.00 -32.10
N ALA A 166 0.32 5.95 -32.19
CA ALA A 166 1.71 6.04 -32.53
C ALA A 166 1.79 6.29 -34.04
N ASP A 167 2.65 7.24 -34.43
CA ASP A 167 2.95 7.53 -35.84
C ASP A 167 3.35 6.26 -36.63
N ASP A 168 3.87 5.23 -35.95
CA ASP A 168 4.17 3.89 -36.47
C ASP A 168 3.32 2.78 -35.79
N GLN A 169 2.08 2.62 -36.24
CA GLN A 169 1.17 1.55 -35.77
C GLN A 169 1.77 0.15 -35.87
N GLU A 170 2.66 -0.09 -36.85
CA GLU A 170 3.32 -1.39 -37.02
C GLU A 170 4.34 -1.69 -35.91
N ALA A 171 5.08 -0.67 -35.43
CA ALA A 171 6.04 -0.83 -34.35
C ALA A 171 5.34 -1.09 -33.00
N ALA A 172 4.21 -0.42 -32.75
CA ALA A 172 3.39 -0.64 -31.55
C ALA A 172 2.81 -2.06 -31.51
N ARG A 173 2.26 -2.55 -32.64
CA ARG A 173 1.74 -3.92 -32.75
C ARG A 173 2.83 -4.97 -32.57
N ARG A 174 4.02 -4.77 -33.14
CA ARG A 174 5.17 -5.68 -32.93
C ARG A 174 5.58 -5.74 -31.47
N LYS A 175 5.64 -4.60 -30.77
CA LYS A 175 5.94 -4.56 -29.33
C LYS A 175 4.88 -5.29 -28.50
N GLN A 176 3.60 -5.09 -28.80
CA GLN A 176 2.52 -5.81 -28.11
C GLN A 176 2.61 -7.32 -28.33
N GLN A 177 2.89 -7.77 -29.56
CA GLN A 177 3.08 -9.19 -29.86
C GLN A 177 4.27 -9.80 -29.10
N ILE A 178 5.43 -9.12 -29.11
CA ILE A 178 6.62 -9.57 -28.38
C ILE A 178 6.29 -9.70 -26.88
N ARG A 179 5.66 -8.68 -26.30
CA ARG A 179 5.28 -8.67 -24.89
C ARG A 179 4.27 -9.76 -24.55
N GLN A 180 3.30 -10.05 -25.41
CA GLN A 180 2.36 -11.16 -25.22
C GLN A 180 3.05 -12.53 -25.30
N THR A 181 4.07 -12.67 -26.15
CA THR A 181 4.84 -13.93 -26.27
C THR A 181 5.83 -14.13 -25.12
N GLU A 182 6.36 -13.04 -24.56
CA GLU A 182 7.33 -13.07 -23.46
C GLU A 182 6.67 -13.08 -22.08
N ALA A 183 5.41 -12.66 -21.97
CA ALA A 183 4.64 -12.71 -20.74
C ALA A 183 4.37 -14.17 -20.32
N LEU A 184 4.77 -14.50 -19.10
CA LEU A 184 4.61 -15.83 -18.54
C LEU A 184 3.39 -15.85 -17.60
N PRO A 185 2.54 -16.89 -17.68
CA PRO A 185 1.37 -16.98 -16.83
C PRO A 185 1.78 -17.09 -15.35
N GLY A 186 1.20 -16.23 -14.50
CA GLY A 186 1.41 -16.25 -13.05
C GLY A 186 2.64 -15.48 -12.56
N VAL A 187 3.40 -14.82 -13.45
CA VAL A 187 4.56 -14.02 -13.05
C VAL A 187 4.11 -12.63 -12.58
N SER A 188 4.37 -12.32 -11.31
CA SER A 188 4.05 -11.03 -10.68
C SER A 188 5.26 -10.11 -10.48
N VAL A 189 6.48 -10.65 -10.54
CA VAL A 189 7.77 -9.97 -10.34
C VAL A 189 8.74 -10.38 -11.46
N GLY A 190 9.46 -9.44 -12.07
CA GLY A 190 10.39 -9.68 -13.19
C GLY A 190 9.93 -9.11 -14.54
N GLU A 191 10.64 -9.48 -15.61
CA GLU A 191 10.40 -9.01 -16.99
C GLU A 191 9.25 -9.74 -17.68
N GLY A 192 8.99 -11.00 -17.34
CA GLY A 192 7.89 -11.80 -17.90
C GLY A 192 6.51 -11.48 -17.31
N LYS A 193 6.31 -10.29 -16.75
CA LYS A 193 5.02 -9.89 -16.15
C LYS A 193 4.00 -9.59 -17.23
N ASP A 194 2.73 -9.75 -16.85
CA ASP A 194 1.65 -9.24 -17.66
C ASP A 194 1.58 -7.70 -17.60
N ALA A 195 1.10 -7.11 -18.68
CA ALA A 195 0.88 -5.68 -18.87
C ALA A 195 0.03 -5.07 -17.75
N TYR A 196 -0.92 -5.85 -17.25
CA TYR A 196 -1.78 -5.46 -16.15
C TYR A 196 -0.99 -5.25 -14.86
N THR A 197 -0.10 -6.18 -14.51
CA THR A 197 0.69 -6.14 -13.27
C THR A 197 1.66 -4.95 -13.24
N GLU A 198 2.11 -4.47 -14.40
CA GLU A 198 2.93 -3.25 -14.50
C GLU A 198 2.14 -1.99 -14.14
N LYS A 199 0.84 -1.94 -14.45
CA LYS A 199 -0.04 -0.79 -14.18
C LYS A 199 -0.58 -0.78 -12.74
N GLU A 200 -0.29 -1.80 -11.93
CA GLU A 200 -0.65 -1.82 -10.51
C GLU A 200 0.18 -0.80 -9.72
N LEU A 201 -0.48 -0.04 -8.85
CA LEU A 201 0.22 0.73 -7.85
C LEU A 201 0.75 -0.21 -6.77
N ARG A 202 2.08 -0.23 -6.59
CA ARG A 202 2.72 -0.83 -5.43
C ARG A 202 3.69 0.14 -4.80
N VAL A 203 3.66 0.24 -3.48
CA VAL A 203 4.67 0.91 -2.67
C VAL A 203 5.62 -0.15 -2.13
N TRP A 204 6.91 -0.01 -2.43
CA TRP A 204 7.91 -1.00 -2.03
C TRP A 204 8.52 -0.65 -0.69
N ASP A 205 9.04 0.58 -0.58
CA ASP A 205 9.79 1.02 0.58
C ASP A 205 9.69 2.54 0.76
N VAL A 206 10.05 2.98 1.95
CA VAL A 206 10.00 4.36 2.39
C VAL A 206 11.20 4.70 3.25
N ALA A 207 11.73 5.91 3.08
CA ALA A 207 12.88 6.37 3.86
C ALA A 207 12.75 7.86 4.17
N PHE A 208 13.21 8.24 5.36
CA PHE A 208 13.47 9.64 5.67
C PHE A 208 14.85 10.06 5.20
N SER A 209 14.98 11.33 4.83
CA SER A 209 16.26 11.99 4.71
C SER A 209 16.96 12.08 6.07
N ALA A 210 18.28 12.16 6.07
CA ALA A 210 19.10 12.26 7.29
C ALA A 210 18.73 13.49 8.15
N ASP A 211 18.27 14.57 7.53
CA ASP A 211 17.80 15.80 8.18
C ASP A 211 16.34 15.73 8.69
N SER A 212 15.61 14.65 8.37
CA SER A 212 14.17 14.46 8.67
C SER A 212 13.24 15.52 8.12
N GLN A 213 13.71 16.41 7.24
CA GLN A 213 12.84 17.40 6.58
C GLN A 213 12.14 16.77 5.38
N GLN A 214 12.82 15.82 4.74
CA GLN A 214 12.34 15.18 3.51
C GLN A 214 12.13 13.69 3.72
N PHE A 215 11.24 13.11 2.93
CA PHE A 215 11.08 11.65 2.86
C PHE A 215 10.85 11.21 1.42
N ALA A 216 11.32 10.00 1.11
CA ALA A 216 11.20 9.39 -0.20
C ALA A 216 10.31 8.14 -0.12
N VAL A 217 9.49 7.95 -1.15
CA VAL A 217 8.59 6.80 -1.26
C VAL A 217 8.81 6.14 -2.61
N ALA A 218 9.24 4.87 -2.59
CA ALA A 218 9.47 4.09 -3.79
C ALA A 218 8.16 3.42 -4.24
N THR A 219 7.70 3.78 -5.43
CA THR A 219 6.47 3.25 -6.05
C THR A 219 6.76 2.57 -7.39
N THR A 220 5.77 1.92 -7.99
CA THR A 220 5.90 1.29 -9.30
C THR A 220 6.22 2.25 -10.44
N HIS A 221 5.83 3.53 -10.34
CA HIS A 221 6.14 4.55 -11.35
C HIS A 221 7.49 5.26 -11.13
N GLY A 222 8.06 5.15 -9.93
CA GLY A 222 9.28 5.86 -9.55
C GLY A 222 9.33 6.23 -8.08
N VAL A 223 10.27 7.09 -7.73
CA VAL A 223 10.48 7.56 -6.36
C VAL A 223 9.92 8.96 -6.21
N PHE A 224 8.96 9.12 -5.30
CA PHE A 224 8.44 10.44 -4.93
C PHE A 224 9.23 10.97 -3.73
N VAL A 225 9.82 12.15 -3.87
CA VAL A 225 10.50 12.85 -2.78
C VAL A 225 9.62 14.00 -2.33
N TYR A 226 9.27 14.00 -1.05
CA TYR A 226 8.50 15.03 -0.37
C TYR A 226 9.43 15.81 0.54
N ALA A 227 9.30 17.13 0.54
CA ALA A 227 10.11 18.08 1.30
C ALA A 227 9.22 19.15 1.94
#